data_AF-A0A354HSZ0-F1
#
_entry.id   AF-A0A354HSZ0-F1
#
_cell.length_a   1.000
_cell.length_b   1.000
_cell.length_c   1.000
_cell.angle_alpha   90.00
_cell.angle_beta   90.00
_cell.angle_gamma   90.00
#
_symmetry.space_group_name_H-M   'P 1'
#
loop_
_entity.id
_entity.type
_entity.pdbx_description
1 polymer ?
#
loop_
_entity_poly.entity_id
_entity_poly.type
_entity_poly.pdbx_seq_one_letter_code
_entity_poly.pdbx_strand_id
1 'polypeptide(L)'
;MLEEIIVVNRLVLLGLTVAISVALLIAIRQAKKGKKFFIRRIAGLEAIDEAVGRATEMGRPVHFSPGIASLSEETAAQTLAGLAVLGYVARLTAKYDTELIVTNRMPEVLPITEEVVRQNYLSQGKSENYNPDNIVFLSDEQFAYAAGCMGIMSREKVAANIMMGAFWAESLIFAEGGFAAGSIQVAGTAN
;
A
#
# COMPACT_ATOMS: atom_id res chain seq x y z
N MET A 1 4.46 -47.99 -13.00
CA MET A 1 4.87 -47.49 -11.67
C MET A 1 5.17 -45.99 -11.64
N LEU A 2 6.31 -45.46 -12.12
CA LEU A 2 6.61 -44.01 -12.04
C LEU A 2 5.64 -43.14 -12.87
N GLU A 3 5.29 -43.55 -14.10
CA GLU A 3 4.35 -42.82 -14.95
C GLU A 3 2.92 -42.81 -14.39
N GLU A 4 2.44 -43.93 -13.85
CA GLU A 4 1.11 -44.02 -13.22
C GLU A 4 1.01 -43.11 -12.00
N ILE A 5 2.05 -43.04 -11.16
CA ILE A 5 2.11 -42.15 -10.00
C ILE A 5 2.03 -40.68 -10.45
N ILE A 6 2.71 -40.31 -11.54
CA ILE A 6 2.68 -38.94 -12.08
C ILE A 6 1.29 -38.60 -12.63
N VAL A 7 0.65 -39.51 -13.36
CA VAL A 7 -0.69 -39.30 -13.94
C VAL A 7 -1.75 -39.18 -12.84
N VAL A 8 -1.72 -40.06 -11.84
CA VAL A 8 -2.64 -40.01 -10.69
C VAL A 8 -2.47 -38.69 -9.93
N ASN A 9 -1.23 -38.25 -9.67
CA ASN A 9 -0.98 -36.98 -8.99
C ASN A 9 -1.50 -35.77 -9.78
N ARG A 10 -1.32 -35.75 -11.11
CA ARG A 10 -1.86 -34.68 -11.98
C ARG A 10 -3.39 -34.65 -11.98
N LEU A 11 -4.06 -35.80 -11.95
CA LEU A 11 -5.52 -35.88 -11.87
C LEU A 11 -6.05 -35.37 -10.53
N VAL A 12 -5.37 -35.69 -9.43
CA VAL A 12 -5.72 -35.17 -8.10
C VAL A 12 -5.54 -33.65 -8.04
N LEU A 13 -4.43 -33.12 -8.54
CA LEU A 13 -4.17 -31.67 -8.62
C LEU A 13 -5.21 -30.95 -9.48
N LEU A 14 -5.58 -31.54 -10.62
CA LEU A 14 -6.63 -31.02 -11.49
C LEU A 14 -7.98 -31.00 -10.76
N GLY A 15 -8.33 -32.10 -10.08
CA GLY A 15 -9.55 -32.21 -9.28
C GLY A 15 -9.64 -31.15 -8.19
N LEU A 16 -8.54 -30.95 -7.43
CA LEU A 16 -8.44 -29.89 -6.43
C LEU A 16 -8.59 -28.48 -7.04
N THR A 17 -7.92 -28.23 -8.17
CA THR A 17 -7.97 -26.93 -8.86
C THR A 17 -9.39 -26.60 -9.32
N VAL A 18 -10.09 -27.59 -9.89
CA VAL A 18 -11.50 -27.45 -10.32
C VAL A 18 -12.40 -27.23 -9.10
N ALA A 19 -12.22 -27.99 -8.03
CA ALA A 19 -13.02 -27.84 -6.81
C ALA A 19 -12.87 -26.45 -6.18
N ILE A 20 -11.64 -25.94 -6.06
CA ILE A 20 -11.35 -24.59 -5.54
C ILE A 20 -11.96 -23.53 -6.45
N SER A 21 -11.81 -23.68 -7.77
CA SER A 21 -12.38 -22.74 -8.76
C SER A 21 -13.90 -22.69 -8.70
N VAL A 22 -14.57 -23.84 -8.59
CA VAL A 22 -16.03 -23.92 -8.42
C VAL A 22 -16.47 -23.28 -7.10
N ALA A 23 -15.77 -23.56 -5.99
CA ALA A 23 -16.06 -22.94 -4.69
C ALA A 23 -15.93 -21.40 -4.75
N LEU A 24 -14.87 -20.89 -5.38
CA LEU A 24 -14.66 -19.45 -5.59
C LEU A 24 -15.79 -18.84 -6.43
N LEU A 25 -16.17 -19.46 -7.55
CA LEU A 25 -17.27 -18.98 -8.40
C LEU A 25 -18.61 -18.97 -7.65
N ILE A 26 -18.88 -19.96 -6.80
CA ILE A 26 -20.07 -19.98 -5.94
C ILE A 26 -20.03 -18.82 -4.94
N ALA A 27 -18.90 -18.61 -4.27
CA ALA A 27 -18.73 -17.51 -3.31
C ALA A 27 -18.93 -16.13 -3.97
N ILE A 28 -18.31 -15.91 -5.14
CA ILE A 28 -18.46 -14.68 -5.93
C ILE A 28 -19.92 -14.48 -6.35
N ARG A 29 -20.61 -15.53 -6.82
CA ARG A 29 -22.04 -15.45 -7.18
C ARG A 29 -22.91 -15.12 -5.97
N GLN A 30 -22.65 -15.71 -4.81
CA GLN A 30 -23.38 -15.41 -3.57
C GLN A 30 -23.17 -13.95 -3.17
N ALA A 31 -21.93 -13.45 -3.24
CA ALA A 31 -21.61 -12.05 -2.95
C ALA A 31 -22.33 -11.09 -3.91
N LYS A 32 -22.29 -11.36 -5.22
CA LYS A 32 -22.99 -10.57 -6.25
C LYS A 32 -24.52 -10.58 -6.08
N LYS A 33 -25.09 -11.66 -5.54
CA LYS A 33 -26.53 -11.76 -5.22
C LYS A 33 -26.93 -11.06 -3.92
N GLY A 34 -26.02 -10.30 -3.29
CA GLY A 34 -26.31 -9.52 -2.10
C GLY A 34 -26.23 -10.30 -0.79
N LYS A 35 -25.66 -11.52 -0.80
CA LYS A 35 -25.36 -12.22 0.45
C LYS A 35 -24.36 -11.39 1.25
N LYS A 36 -24.77 -10.92 2.42
CA LYS A 36 -23.93 -10.13 3.32
C LYS A 36 -22.92 -11.05 3.99
N PHE A 37 -21.65 -10.91 3.63
CA PHE A 37 -20.55 -11.53 4.37
C PHE A 37 -20.13 -10.58 5.49
N PHE A 38 -19.91 -11.13 6.69
CA PHE A 38 -19.32 -10.33 7.77
C PHE A 38 -17.84 -10.12 7.44
N ILE A 39 -17.48 -8.90 7.05
CA ILE A 39 -16.09 -8.50 6.87
C ILE A 39 -15.63 -7.91 8.20
N ARG A 40 -14.76 -8.64 8.90
CA ARG A 40 -14.13 -8.14 10.14
C ARG A 40 -13.28 -6.93 9.79
N ARG A 41 -13.51 -5.81 10.48
CA ARG A 41 -12.63 -4.65 10.39
C ARG A 41 -11.25 -5.00 10.95
N ILE A 42 -10.20 -4.58 10.25
CA ILE A 42 -8.82 -4.79 10.67
C ILE A 42 -8.39 -3.52 11.38
N ALA A 43 -8.05 -3.60 12.66
CA ALA A 43 -7.67 -2.43 13.46
C ALA A 43 -6.56 -1.59 12.80
N GLY A 44 -5.58 -2.24 12.16
CA GLY A 44 -4.52 -1.55 11.42
C GLY A 44 -5.01 -0.72 10.22
N LEU A 45 -6.14 -1.08 9.60
CA LEU A 45 -6.75 -0.27 8.54
C LEU A 45 -7.53 0.91 9.13
N GLU A 46 -8.20 0.73 10.28
CA GLU A 46 -8.88 1.84 10.97
C GLU A 46 -7.88 2.87 11.50
N ALA A 47 -6.66 2.44 11.87
CA ALA A 47 -5.58 3.33 12.28
C ALA A 47 -5.15 4.32 11.17
N ILE A 48 -5.40 3.99 9.88
CA ILE A 48 -5.13 4.91 8.77
C ILE A 48 -6.07 6.12 8.85
N ASP A 49 -7.36 5.91 9.17
CA ASP A 49 -8.33 6.99 9.29
C ASP A 49 -7.94 7.97 10.40
N GLU A 50 -7.53 7.43 11.56
CA GLU A 50 -7.04 8.23 12.69
C GLU A 50 -5.74 8.96 12.35
N ALA A 51 -4.78 8.28 11.72
CA ALA A 51 -3.50 8.87 11.35
C ALA A 51 -3.67 10.06 10.40
N VAL A 52 -4.50 9.91 9.36
CA VAL A 52 -4.79 11.00 8.42
C VAL A 52 -5.58 12.10 9.11
N GLY A 53 -6.60 11.78 9.91
CA GLY A 53 -7.38 12.79 10.65
C GLY A 53 -6.50 13.65 11.58
N ARG A 54 -5.58 13.03 12.30
CA ARG A 54 -4.62 13.75 13.15
C ARG A 54 -3.65 14.61 12.32
N ALA A 55 -3.20 14.12 11.16
CA ALA A 55 -2.37 14.92 10.25
C ALA A 55 -3.12 16.17 9.77
N THR A 56 -4.40 16.02 9.43
CA THR A 56 -5.30 17.14 9.11
C THR A 56 -5.41 18.15 10.25
N GLU A 57 -5.70 17.68 11.47
CA GLU A 57 -5.85 18.55 12.65
C GLU A 57 -4.57 19.33 12.98
N MET A 58 -3.41 18.74 12.68
CA MET A 58 -2.11 19.39 12.88
C MET A 58 -1.68 20.31 11.73
N GLY A 59 -2.37 20.26 10.58
CA GLY A 59 -1.93 20.95 9.37
C GLY A 59 -0.56 20.49 8.88
N ARG A 60 -0.24 19.20 9.05
CA ARG A 60 1.06 18.59 8.73
C ARG A 60 0.86 17.43 7.76
N PRO A 61 1.85 17.13 6.88
CA PRO A 61 1.66 16.16 5.81
C PRO A 61 1.57 14.71 6.31
N VAL A 62 0.91 13.89 5.50
CA VAL A 62 0.96 12.43 5.54
C VAL A 62 2.08 11.96 4.61
N HIS A 63 2.96 11.11 5.11
CA HIS A 63 3.93 10.38 4.29
C HIS A 63 3.42 8.98 3.96
N PHE A 64 3.57 8.56 2.72
CA PHE A 64 3.28 7.21 2.27
C PHE A 64 4.47 6.60 1.54
N SER A 65 4.69 5.31 1.75
CA SER A 65 5.66 4.51 0.99
C SER A 65 5.08 3.14 0.60
N PRO A 66 5.19 2.73 -0.69
CA PRO A 66 4.76 1.42 -1.17
C PRO A 66 5.78 0.29 -0.93
N GLY A 67 6.88 0.58 -0.22
CA GLY A 67 7.95 -0.39 0.02
C GLY A 67 9.13 -0.26 -0.95
N ILE A 68 9.99 -1.27 -0.94
CA ILE A 68 11.22 -1.31 -1.73
C ILE A 68 11.20 -2.32 -2.88
N ALA A 69 10.21 -3.22 -2.97
CA ALA A 69 10.21 -4.26 -4.00
C ALA A 69 9.75 -3.77 -5.37
N SER A 70 10.31 -4.39 -6.42
CA SER A 70 9.88 -4.23 -7.81
C SER A 70 8.50 -4.85 -8.06
N LEU A 71 7.97 -4.65 -9.28
CA LEU A 71 6.70 -5.22 -9.72
C LEU A 71 6.84 -6.56 -10.47
N SER A 72 8.07 -7.05 -10.64
CA SER A 72 8.36 -8.28 -11.40
C SER A 72 8.80 -9.46 -10.53
N GLU A 73 9.07 -9.22 -9.25
CA GLU A 73 9.52 -10.23 -8.30
C GLU A 73 8.38 -10.96 -7.58
N GLU A 74 8.70 -12.00 -6.82
CA GLU A 74 7.75 -12.75 -6.00
C GLU A 74 7.01 -11.84 -4.98
N THR A 75 7.66 -10.76 -4.56
CA THR A 75 7.13 -9.76 -3.63
C THR A 75 6.26 -8.68 -4.28
N ALA A 76 6.08 -8.72 -5.61
CA ALA A 76 5.28 -7.74 -6.35
C ALA A 76 3.83 -7.63 -5.83
N ALA A 77 3.26 -8.75 -5.36
CA ALA A 77 1.92 -8.77 -4.77
C ALA A 77 1.80 -7.84 -3.56
N GLN A 78 2.86 -7.68 -2.77
CA GLN A 78 2.89 -6.77 -1.62
C GLN A 78 2.90 -5.32 -2.08
N THR A 79 3.74 -4.94 -3.04
CA THR A 79 3.77 -3.59 -3.62
C THR A 79 2.43 -3.23 -4.25
N LEU A 80 1.80 -4.15 -4.98
CA LEU A 80 0.46 -3.94 -5.56
C LEU A 80 -0.62 -3.73 -4.48
N ALA A 81 -0.56 -4.50 -3.39
CA ALA A 81 -1.45 -4.27 -2.24
C ALA A 81 -1.19 -2.90 -1.61
N GLY A 82 0.07 -2.48 -1.50
CA GLY A 82 0.50 -1.15 -1.08
C GLY A 82 -0.13 -0.04 -1.92
N LEU A 83 -0.09 -0.17 -3.25
CA LEU A 83 -0.70 0.79 -4.19
C LEU A 83 -2.23 0.88 -4.02
N ALA A 84 -2.90 -0.23 -3.70
CA ALA A 84 -4.33 -0.21 -3.39
C ALA A 84 -4.62 0.60 -2.11
N VAL A 85 -3.76 0.47 -1.09
CA VAL A 85 -3.85 1.28 0.14
C VAL A 85 -3.49 2.73 -0.14
N LEU A 86 -2.51 3.03 -0.99
CA LEU A 86 -2.20 4.39 -1.42
C LEU A 86 -3.43 5.05 -2.03
N GLY A 87 -4.19 4.35 -2.87
CA GLY A 87 -5.43 4.88 -3.43
C GLY A 87 -6.45 5.24 -2.34
N TYR A 88 -6.54 4.44 -1.27
CA TYR A 88 -7.38 4.77 -0.10
C TYR A 88 -6.89 6.03 0.63
N VAL A 89 -5.60 6.09 0.94
CA VAL A 89 -4.97 7.23 1.62
C VAL A 89 -5.14 8.50 0.79
N ALA A 90 -4.89 8.45 -0.51
CA ALA A 90 -5.04 9.58 -1.42
C ALA A 90 -6.48 10.13 -1.48
N ARG A 91 -7.50 9.26 -1.45
CA ARG A 91 -8.90 9.73 -1.34
C ARG A 91 -9.14 10.43 -0.01
N LEU A 92 -8.59 9.88 1.07
CA LEU A 92 -8.80 10.41 2.42
C LEU A 92 -8.10 11.77 2.60
N THR A 93 -6.85 11.88 2.16
CA THR A 93 -6.09 13.14 2.19
C THR A 93 -6.71 14.20 1.30
N ALA A 94 -7.17 13.83 0.10
CA ALA A 94 -7.91 14.76 -0.77
C ALA A 94 -9.22 15.24 -0.13
N LYS A 95 -9.99 14.33 0.50
CA LYS A 95 -11.24 14.65 1.17
C LYS A 95 -11.04 15.61 2.35
N TYR A 96 -9.95 15.44 3.09
CA TYR A 96 -9.64 16.25 4.27
C TYR A 96 -8.70 17.41 3.99
N ASP A 97 -8.44 17.74 2.72
CA ASP A 97 -7.53 18.82 2.33
C ASP A 97 -6.16 18.73 3.04
N THR A 98 -5.63 17.51 3.13
CA THR A 98 -4.36 17.19 3.80
C THR A 98 -3.29 16.89 2.77
N GLU A 99 -2.09 17.41 2.99
CA GLU A 99 -0.96 17.17 2.11
C GLU A 99 -0.50 15.71 2.20
N LEU A 100 -0.26 15.11 1.03
CA LEU A 100 0.24 13.74 0.89
C LEU A 100 1.59 13.77 0.16
N ILE A 101 2.63 13.23 0.80
CA ILE A 101 3.95 13.02 0.22
C ILE A 101 4.16 11.53 0.02
N VAL A 102 4.46 11.11 -1.20
CA VAL A 102 4.68 9.71 -1.58
C VAL A 102 6.13 9.53 -1.99
N THR A 103 6.86 8.69 -1.28
CA THR A 103 8.26 8.37 -1.61
C THR A 103 8.35 7.01 -2.30
N ASN A 104 9.18 6.96 -3.33
CA ASN A 104 9.37 5.78 -4.17
C ASN A 104 10.85 5.42 -4.28
N ARG A 105 11.14 4.13 -4.11
CA ARG A 105 12.47 3.55 -4.39
C ARG A 105 12.58 3.07 -5.83
N MET A 106 11.53 2.44 -6.36
CA MET A 106 11.57 1.77 -7.66
C MET A 106 11.09 2.72 -8.77
N PRO A 107 11.91 2.97 -9.82
CA PRO A 107 11.54 3.86 -10.91
C PRO A 107 10.25 3.46 -11.62
N GLU A 108 9.96 2.17 -11.73
CA GLU A 108 8.75 1.64 -12.36
C GLU A 108 7.49 1.82 -11.49
N VAL A 109 7.65 2.00 -10.17
CA VAL A 109 6.53 2.21 -9.24
C VAL A 109 6.12 3.69 -9.22
N LEU A 110 7.06 4.61 -9.43
CA LEU A 110 6.83 6.06 -9.46
C LEU A 110 5.63 6.48 -10.34
N PRO A 111 5.58 6.19 -11.66
CA PRO A 111 4.48 6.64 -12.50
C PRO A 111 3.13 6.03 -12.09
N ILE A 112 3.14 4.87 -11.44
CA ILE A 112 1.92 4.24 -10.93
C ILE A 112 1.43 4.98 -9.69
N THR A 113 2.33 5.34 -8.76
CA THR A 113 1.93 6.14 -7.59
C THR A 113 1.38 7.50 -7.98
N GLU A 114 2.01 8.17 -8.96
CA GLU A 114 1.52 9.43 -9.53
C GLU A 114 0.10 9.27 -10.06
N GLU A 115 -0.15 8.26 -10.91
CA GLU A 115 -1.47 8.04 -11.49
C GLU A 115 -2.51 7.67 -10.42
N VAL A 116 -2.14 6.83 -9.44
CA VAL A 116 -3.03 6.46 -8.33
C VAL A 116 -3.44 7.69 -7.54
N VAL A 117 -2.49 8.55 -7.14
CA VAL A 117 -2.81 9.75 -6.36
C VAL A 117 -3.65 10.71 -7.21
N ARG A 118 -3.24 11.01 -8.43
CA ARG A 118 -3.94 11.91 -9.35
C ARG A 118 -5.38 11.50 -9.59
N GLN A 119 -5.63 10.21 -9.87
CA GLN A 119 -6.99 9.69 -10.10
C GLN A 119 -7.86 9.75 -8.85
N ASN A 120 -7.29 9.48 -7.68
CA ASN A 120 -8.06 9.53 -6.45
C ASN A 120 -8.39 10.97 -6.03
N TYR A 121 -7.48 11.93 -6.24
CA TYR A 121 -7.76 13.36 -6.07
C TYR A 121 -8.84 13.84 -7.05
N LEU A 122 -8.74 13.45 -8.33
CA LEU A 122 -9.75 13.74 -9.35
C LEU A 122 -11.13 13.17 -8.95
N SER A 123 -11.17 11.94 -8.43
CA SER A 123 -12.43 11.30 -7.99
C SER A 123 -13.12 12.03 -6.83
N GLN A 124 -12.37 12.80 -6.04
CA GLN A 124 -12.90 13.64 -4.95
C GLN A 124 -13.23 15.07 -5.43
N GLY A 125 -13.06 15.37 -6.73
CA GLY A 125 -13.25 16.72 -7.26
C GLY A 125 -12.20 17.72 -6.76
N LYS A 126 -11.01 17.24 -6.39
CA LYS A 126 -9.91 18.00 -5.78
C LYS A 126 -8.65 17.91 -6.64
N SER A 127 -8.79 17.94 -7.97
CA SER A 127 -7.68 17.82 -8.91
C SER A 127 -6.64 18.93 -8.77
N GLU A 128 -7.07 20.11 -8.33
CA GLU A 128 -6.24 21.28 -8.05
C GLU A 128 -5.33 21.10 -6.83
N ASN A 129 -5.67 20.18 -5.93
CA ASN A 129 -4.86 19.84 -4.76
C ASN A 129 -3.82 18.75 -5.06
N TYR A 130 -3.85 18.14 -6.24
CA TYR A 130 -2.81 17.19 -6.65
C TYR A 130 -1.51 17.93 -6.90
N ASN A 131 -0.46 17.58 -6.16
CA ASN A 131 0.89 18.10 -6.36
C ASN A 131 1.83 16.99 -6.86
N PRO A 132 2.28 17.02 -8.13
CA PRO A 132 3.23 16.04 -8.65
C PRO A 132 4.60 16.11 -7.97
N ASP A 133 5.01 17.27 -7.45
CA ASP A 133 6.30 17.43 -6.76
C ASP A 133 6.35 16.64 -5.43
N ASN A 134 5.19 16.24 -4.92
CA ASN A 134 5.08 15.40 -3.72
C ASN A 134 5.17 13.89 -4.04
N ILE A 135 5.29 13.50 -5.31
CA ILE A 135 5.49 12.12 -5.74
C ILE A 135 6.96 11.93 -6.11
N VAL A 136 7.76 11.51 -5.13
CA VAL A 136 9.21 11.66 -5.19
C VAL A 136 9.89 10.31 -5.39
N PHE A 137 10.70 10.20 -6.44
CA PHE A 137 11.75 9.18 -6.52
C PHE A 137 12.99 9.68 -5.77
N LEU A 138 13.51 8.88 -4.84
CA LEU A 138 14.68 9.28 -4.06
C LEU A 138 15.95 8.58 -4.53
N SER A 139 15.94 7.25 -4.56
CA SER A 139 17.07 6.41 -4.99
C SER A 139 16.60 4.97 -5.12
N ASP A 140 17.22 4.22 -6.03
CA ASP A 140 17.10 2.76 -6.14
C ASP A 140 17.96 2.02 -5.10
N GLU A 141 18.89 2.68 -4.42
CA GLU A 141 19.68 2.10 -3.33
C GLU A 141 18.90 2.12 -2.00
N GLN A 142 18.74 0.94 -1.37
CA GLN A 142 17.84 0.73 -0.22
C GLN A 142 18.07 1.72 0.93
N PHE A 143 19.32 1.93 1.36
CA PHE A 143 19.62 2.82 2.47
C PHE A 143 19.69 4.30 2.08
N ALA A 144 20.00 4.59 0.82
CA ALA A 144 19.90 5.96 0.30
C ALA A 144 18.43 6.41 0.25
N TYR A 145 17.54 5.52 -0.19
CA TYR A 145 16.09 5.70 -0.13
C TYR A 145 15.61 5.95 1.31
N ALA A 146 16.07 5.12 2.26
CA ALA A 146 15.71 5.29 3.67
C ALA A 146 16.18 6.62 4.26
N ALA A 147 17.41 7.03 3.97
CA ALA A 147 17.94 8.31 4.39
C ALA A 147 17.14 9.48 3.78
N GLY A 148 16.75 9.38 2.51
CA GLY A 148 15.91 10.37 1.84
C GLY A 148 14.52 10.49 2.49
N CYS A 149 13.90 9.36 2.84
CA CYS A 149 12.62 9.34 3.54
C CYS A 149 12.72 10.02 4.92
N MET A 150 13.75 9.70 5.71
CA MET A 150 13.99 10.39 6.98
C MET A 150 14.22 11.89 6.79
N GLY A 151 14.95 12.28 5.75
CA GLY A 151 15.16 13.69 5.40
C GLY A 151 13.83 14.42 5.16
N ILE A 152 12.91 13.81 4.41
CA ILE A 152 11.56 14.35 4.19
C ILE A 152 10.79 14.42 5.50
N MET A 153 10.72 13.33 6.26
CA MET A 153 10.00 13.28 7.54
C MET A 153 10.45 14.38 8.50
N SER A 154 11.76 14.63 8.57
CA SER A 154 12.36 15.63 9.45
C SER A 154 12.12 17.07 9.00
N ARG A 155 12.25 17.36 7.70
CA ARG A 155 12.05 18.71 7.15
C ARG A 155 10.58 19.10 7.14
N GLU A 156 9.73 18.24 6.59
CA GLU A 156 8.31 18.52 6.39
C GLU A 156 7.50 18.30 7.66
N LYS A 157 8.13 17.80 8.72
CA LYS A 157 7.48 17.46 10.00
C LYS A 157 6.26 16.61 9.72
N VAL A 158 6.42 15.45 9.10
CA VAL A 158 5.30 14.53 8.83
C VAL A 158 4.54 14.20 10.12
N ALA A 159 3.21 14.18 10.09
CA ALA A 159 2.36 13.84 11.23
C ALA A 159 1.82 12.39 11.19
N ALA A 160 1.82 11.77 10.02
CA ALA A 160 1.48 10.37 9.84
C ALA A 160 2.43 9.71 8.82
N ASN A 161 3.05 8.60 9.21
CA ASN A 161 3.89 7.78 8.35
C ASN A 161 3.17 6.44 8.05
N ILE A 162 2.81 6.23 6.80
CA ILE A 162 2.09 5.03 6.34
C ILE A 162 3.03 4.22 5.44
N MET A 163 3.26 2.97 5.83
CA MET A 163 4.18 2.05 5.15
C MET A 163 3.42 0.79 4.77
N MET A 164 3.03 0.66 3.50
CA MET A 164 2.23 -0.48 3.04
C MET A 164 2.84 -1.08 1.79
N GLY A 165 3.36 -2.30 1.90
CA GLY A 165 4.02 -3.00 0.80
C GLY A 165 5.19 -3.85 1.29
N ALA A 166 6.16 -4.11 0.42
CA ALA A 166 7.30 -4.94 0.76
C ALA A 166 8.38 -4.13 1.48
N PHE A 167 8.66 -4.47 2.75
CA PHE A 167 9.65 -3.77 3.57
C PHE A 167 10.57 -4.71 4.37
N TRP A 168 11.87 -4.40 4.42
CA TRP A 168 12.88 -5.15 5.16
C TRP A 168 13.53 -4.27 6.26
N ALA A 169 14.86 -4.15 6.27
CA ALA A 169 15.62 -3.46 7.31
C ALA A 169 15.37 -1.95 7.34
N GLU A 170 15.09 -1.34 6.19
CA GLU A 170 14.74 0.08 6.06
C GLU A 170 13.48 0.44 6.85
N SER A 171 12.59 -0.52 7.12
CA SER A 171 11.37 -0.26 7.90
C SER A 171 11.67 0.32 9.28
N LEU A 172 12.74 -0.13 9.92
CA LEU A 172 13.17 0.37 11.23
C LEU A 172 13.67 1.82 11.14
N ILE A 173 14.34 2.17 10.04
CA ILE A 173 14.84 3.53 9.78
C ILE A 173 13.66 4.48 9.56
N PHE A 174 12.63 4.03 8.83
CA PHE A 174 11.39 4.81 8.63
C PHE A 174 10.65 4.96 9.96
N ALA A 175 10.58 3.89 10.75
CA ALA A 175 9.95 3.92 12.07
C ALA A 175 10.63 4.92 13.01
N GLU A 176 11.97 4.95 13.03
CA GLU A 176 12.74 5.91 13.83
C GLU A 176 12.54 7.34 13.33
N GLY A 177 12.58 7.56 12.01
CA GLY A 177 12.33 8.87 11.40
C GLY A 177 10.93 9.40 11.70
N GLY A 178 9.91 8.54 11.60
CA GLY A 178 8.53 8.87 11.94
C GLY A 178 8.35 9.16 13.43
N PHE A 179 8.98 8.37 14.31
CA PHE A 179 8.97 8.60 15.76
C PHE A 179 9.62 9.95 16.11
N ALA A 180 10.80 10.24 15.55
CA ALA A 180 11.50 11.51 15.75
C ALA A 180 10.69 12.72 15.24
N ALA A 181 9.90 12.56 14.18
CA ALA A 181 8.98 13.58 13.69
C ALA A 181 7.68 13.69 14.54
N GLY A 182 7.43 12.76 15.46
CA GLY A 182 6.20 12.69 16.26
C GLY A 182 4.99 12.17 15.49
N SER A 183 5.22 11.35 14.46
CA SER A 183 4.18 10.80 13.58
C SER A 183 3.39 9.66 14.23
N ILE A 184 2.10 9.53 13.90
CA ILE A 184 1.42 8.23 13.97
C ILE A 184 2.01 7.34 12.88
N GLN A 185 2.23 6.06 13.19
CA GLN A 185 2.82 5.14 12.24
C GLN A 185 1.91 3.94 12.02
N VAL A 186 1.63 3.65 10.75
CA VAL A 186 0.83 2.50 10.34
C VAL A 186 1.63 1.72 9.31
N ALA A 187 1.96 0.47 9.64
CA ALA A 187 2.79 -0.37 8.78
C ALA A 187 2.12 -1.72 8.46
N GLY A 188 2.35 -2.22 7.25
CA GLY A 188 1.91 -3.54 6.79
C GLY A 188 2.85 -4.10 5.72
N THR A 189 3.42 -5.26 5.99
CA THR A 189 4.32 -6.03 5.12
C THR A 189 4.05 -7.53 5.31
N ALA A 190 4.42 -8.37 4.34
CA ALA A 190 4.21 -9.82 4.37
C ALA A 190 5.52 -10.61 4.16
N ASN A 191 6.63 -10.05 4.63
CA ASN A 191 7.97 -10.64 4.58
C ASN A 191 8.26 -11.65 5.70
#